data_AF-A0A1I4ZEP4-F1
#
_entry.id   AF-A0A1I4ZEP4-F1
#
_cell.length_a   1.000
_cell.length_b   1.000
_cell.length_c   1.000
_cell.angle_alpha   90.00
_cell.angle_beta   90.00
_cell.angle_gamma   90.00
#
_symmetry.space_group_name_H-M   'P 1'
#
loop_
_entity.id
_entity.type
_entity.pdbx_description
1 polymer ?
#
loop_
_entity_poly.entity_id
_entity_poly.type
_entity_poly.pdbx_seq_one_letter_code
_entity_poly.pdbx_strand_id
1 'polypeptide(L)'
;MIGSLLAAGLIAAHPLGNFTVNHYDGLVAAPHELRIDHVEDHAEIPAAQAMPAIDTDHDGRPSGGELSAWARGACGRAASSLRIAVDGRAVTASVASATASAPRGQAGLPTLRLECRLTAPAGPGKITFRGGGADGRIGWREITARGDRMTPAASDVPEASRSRRLTAYPDGMLSSPLDQRSATLDVRAGGPPLAAPASGGGAERLLPRGTDGLTQRFTSLVARHDLTPGFAALAFLIALVLGALHALAPGHGKTIMAAHAIGTGRRRTRDVLTLGLTVTLTHTAGVLALGLLVTTGTLLAPETLFPWLGAAGGVLVTAAGALLLRRALRNRRHAHGHGHGHGHGHGHGHGHGHGHGHASSRRGGVVLMGLAGGMVPSPSAVVVLVGGAAIGRAWFGVVLVLAYGLGLAAALVSVGLLVLGSGRALARRIPAMRPRLPTGMMPIGTSATVVVLGLGLTLRSLVP
;
A
#
# COMPACT_ATOMS: atom_id res chain seq x y z
N MET A 1 37.17 5.94 5.21
CA MET A 1 36.53 5.02 6.19
C MET A 1 35.21 5.61 6.71
N ILE A 2 34.21 5.83 5.83
CA ILE A 2 32.87 6.33 6.23
C ILE A 2 31.83 5.65 5.32
N GLY A 3 31.68 4.34 5.48
CA GLY A 3 30.86 3.53 4.59
C GLY A 3 30.55 2.20 5.23
N SER A 4 29.95 2.21 6.41
CA SER A 4 29.37 1.05 7.10
C SER A 4 28.77 1.56 8.40
N LEU A 5 27.48 1.92 8.44
CA LEU A 5 26.66 2.06 9.66
C LEU A 5 25.19 2.46 9.36
N LEU A 6 24.63 2.02 8.23
CA LEU A 6 23.19 2.14 7.91
C LEU A 6 22.57 0.75 7.68
N ALA A 7 22.90 -0.19 8.56
CA ALA A 7 22.26 -1.50 8.63
C ALA A 7 21.85 -1.77 10.08
N ALA A 8 20.92 -0.96 10.59
CA ALA A 8 20.29 -1.21 11.87
C ALA A 8 18.78 -1.23 11.66
N GLY A 9 18.20 -2.44 11.72
CA GLY A 9 16.76 -2.61 11.96
C GLY A 9 15.90 -3.10 10.79
N LEU A 10 16.38 -3.98 9.91
CA LEU A 10 15.47 -4.89 9.21
C LEU A 10 15.03 -5.98 10.19
N ILE A 11 14.24 -5.61 11.20
CA ILE A 11 13.52 -6.56 12.03
C ILE A 11 12.32 -6.96 11.18
N ALA A 12 12.36 -8.20 10.69
CA ALA A 12 11.49 -8.69 9.63
C ALA A 12 10.01 -8.39 9.93
N ALA A 13 9.37 -7.68 9.00
CA ALA A 13 7.92 -7.62 8.86
C ALA A 13 7.36 -9.04 8.78
N HIS A 14 6.04 -9.21 8.99
CA HIS A 14 5.39 -10.47 8.63
C HIS A 14 5.89 -10.92 7.24
N PRO A 15 6.38 -12.15 7.07
CA PRO A 15 7.16 -12.54 5.89
C PRO A 15 6.48 -12.20 4.56
N LEU A 16 5.15 -12.17 4.53
CA LEU A 16 4.33 -11.91 3.34
C LEU A 16 3.74 -10.49 3.30
N GLY A 17 4.09 -9.64 4.27
CA GLY A 17 3.64 -8.25 4.40
C GLY A 17 2.53 -8.05 5.43
N ASN A 18 2.48 -6.84 5.99
CA ASN A 18 1.69 -6.47 7.17
C ASN A 18 0.16 -6.53 6.99
N PHE A 19 -0.32 -6.78 5.76
CA PHE A 19 -1.74 -6.83 5.41
C PHE A 19 -2.25 -8.25 5.14
N THR A 20 -1.39 -9.27 5.24
CA THR A 20 -1.75 -10.62 4.84
C THR A 20 -2.54 -11.38 5.89
N VAL A 21 -3.46 -12.21 5.42
CA VAL A 21 -4.10 -13.27 6.22
C VAL A 21 -3.79 -14.58 5.53
N ASN A 22 -3.01 -15.42 6.21
CA ASN A 22 -2.49 -16.66 5.66
C ASN A 22 -3.28 -17.83 6.23
N HIS A 23 -3.56 -18.81 5.38
CA HIS A 23 -4.36 -19.98 5.72
C HIS A 23 -3.60 -21.25 5.38
N TYR A 24 -3.69 -22.22 6.28
CA TYR A 24 -3.22 -23.57 6.07
C TYR A 24 -4.32 -24.56 6.47
N ASP A 25 -4.63 -25.48 5.57
CA ASP A 25 -5.56 -26.58 5.81
C ASP A 25 -4.83 -27.93 5.62
N GLY A 26 -4.51 -28.58 6.73
CA GLY A 26 -3.93 -29.92 6.74
C GLY A 26 -5.02 -30.99 6.80
N LEU A 27 -5.32 -31.62 5.67
CA LEU A 27 -6.32 -32.68 5.56
C LEU A 27 -5.71 -34.04 5.89
N VAL A 28 -6.31 -34.76 6.84
CA VAL A 28 -5.92 -36.13 7.19
C VAL A 28 -7.14 -37.04 7.11
N ALA A 29 -7.20 -37.88 6.07
CA ALA A 29 -8.24 -38.87 5.93
C ALA A 29 -7.99 -40.05 6.87
N ALA A 30 -8.95 -40.31 7.76
CA ALA A 30 -8.97 -41.45 8.68
C ALA A 30 -10.22 -42.33 8.40
N PRO A 31 -10.33 -43.55 8.96
CA PRO A 31 -11.38 -44.50 8.58
C PRO A 31 -12.83 -44.02 8.70
N HIS A 32 -13.11 -43.09 9.63
CA HIS A 32 -14.47 -42.60 9.91
C HIS A 32 -14.59 -41.08 9.94
N GLU A 33 -13.49 -40.36 9.67
CA GLU A 33 -13.46 -38.92 9.72
C GLU A 33 -12.37 -38.34 8.82
N LEU A 34 -12.62 -37.12 8.36
CA LEU A 34 -11.61 -36.22 7.84
C LEU A 34 -11.20 -35.28 8.98
N ARG A 35 -9.96 -35.39 9.45
CA ARG A 35 -9.39 -34.43 10.39
C ARG A 35 -8.77 -33.28 9.61
N ILE A 36 -9.02 -32.06 10.06
CA ILE A 36 -8.58 -30.84 9.38
C ILE A 36 -7.84 -30.00 10.42
N ASP A 37 -6.54 -29.84 10.21
CA ASP A 37 -5.69 -28.90 10.96
C ASP A 37 -5.74 -27.55 10.24
N HIS A 38 -6.61 -26.66 10.71
CA HIS A 38 -6.83 -25.35 10.12
C HIS A 38 -6.07 -24.30 10.92
N VAL A 39 -5.18 -23.57 10.27
CA VAL A 39 -4.40 -22.49 10.87
C VAL A 39 -4.65 -21.20 10.10
N GLU A 40 -4.97 -20.13 10.83
CA GLU A 40 -4.92 -18.77 10.30
C GLU A 40 -3.78 -18.01 10.95
N ASP A 41 -3.01 -17.29 10.14
CA ASP A 41 -1.93 -16.41 10.59
C ASP A 41 -2.13 -15.01 10.02
N HIS A 42 -2.50 -14.10 10.91
CA HIS A 42 -2.86 -12.72 10.63
C HIS A 42 -1.65 -11.83 10.87
N ALA A 43 -1.25 -11.10 9.84
CA ALA A 43 -0.21 -10.08 9.94
C ALA A 43 -0.65 -8.90 10.80
N GLU A 44 0.25 -7.93 11.01
CA GLU A 44 0.10 -6.88 12.02
C GLU A 44 -1.20 -6.07 11.88
N ILE A 45 -1.59 -5.70 10.67
CA ILE A 45 -2.79 -4.88 10.46
C ILE A 45 -4.07 -5.70 10.69
N PRO A 46 -4.28 -6.88 10.07
CA PRO A 46 -5.43 -7.73 10.39
C PRO A 46 -5.53 -8.11 11.87
N ALA A 47 -4.40 -8.41 12.52
CA ALA A 47 -4.38 -8.71 13.95
C ALA A 47 -4.77 -7.50 14.80
N ALA A 48 -4.26 -6.30 14.48
CA ALA A 48 -4.67 -5.07 15.14
C ALA A 48 -6.16 -4.76 14.94
N GLN A 49 -6.72 -5.08 13.77
CA GLN A 49 -8.16 -4.95 13.49
C GLN A 49 -9.02 -5.95 14.27
N ALA A 50 -8.49 -7.15 14.56
CA ALA A 50 -9.19 -8.17 15.35
C ALA A 50 -9.16 -7.86 16.85
N MET A 51 -8.15 -7.12 17.31
CA MET A 51 -7.88 -6.92 18.75
C MET A 51 -9.06 -6.34 19.54
N PRO A 52 -9.81 -5.32 19.07
CA PRO A 52 -10.97 -4.79 19.80
C PRO A 52 -12.08 -5.81 20.05
N ALA A 53 -12.14 -6.89 19.26
CA ALA A 53 -13.10 -7.98 19.46
C ALA A 53 -12.55 -9.09 20.36
N ILE A 54 -11.24 -9.09 20.64
CA ILE A 54 -10.55 -10.05 21.51
C ILE A 54 -10.43 -9.47 22.92
N ASP A 55 -9.91 -8.25 23.02
CA ASP A 55 -9.72 -7.48 24.26
C ASP A 55 -11.07 -6.91 24.72
N THR A 56 -11.82 -7.73 25.45
CA THR A 56 -13.18 -7.43 25.91
C THR A 56 -13.19 -6.56 27.16
N ASP A 57 -12.13 -6.62 27.99
CA ASP A 57 -11.97 -5.77 29.16
C ASP A 57 -11.27 -4.43 28.86
N HIS A 58 -10.77 -4.25 27.63
CA HIS A 58 -10.17 -3.03 27.09
C HIS A 58 -8.90 -2.60 27.84
N ASP A 59 -8.13 -3.56 28.38
CA ASP A 59 -6.88 -3.28 29.10
C ASP A 59 -5.66 -3.11 28.15
N GLY A 60 -5.87 -3.33 26.84
CA GLY A 60 -4.87 -3.22 25.79
C GLY A 60 -4.02 -4.47 25.61
N ARG A 61 -4.31 -5.58 26.31
CA ARG A 61 -3.56 -6.83 26.28
C ARG A 61 -4.50 -8.05 26.39
N PRO A 62 -4.75 -8.77 25.28
CA PRO A 62 -5.66 -9.90 25.32
C PRO A 62 -5.15 -10.99 26.27
N SER A 63 -5.96 -11.31 27.26
CA SER A 63 -5.70 -12.39 28.21
C SER A 63 -5.83 -13.77 27.54
N GLY A 64 -5.28 -14.80 28.18
CA GLY A 64 -5.46 -16.18 27.69
C GLY A 64 -6.92 -16.63 27.64
N GLY A 65 -7.76 -16.12 28.56
CA GLY A 65 -9.20 -16.39 28.58
C GLY A 65 -9.93 -15.78 27.39
N GLU A 66 -9.61 -14.53 27.08
CA GLU A 66 -10.15 -13.80 25.93
C GLU A 66 -9.74 -14.41 24.59
N LEU A 67 -8.45 -14.71 24.42
CA LEU A 67 -7.95 -15.41 23.24
C LEU A 67 -8.66 -16.76 23.05
N SER A 68 -8.88 -17.49 24.14
CA SER A 68 -9.59 -18.78 24.09
C SER A 68 -11.07 -18.62 23.71
N ALA A 69 -11.73 -17.58 24.23
CA ALA A 69 -13.13 -17.28 23.90
C ALA A 69 -13.29 -16.88 22.43
N TRP A 70 -12.42 -15.97 21.96
CA TRP A 70 -12.38 -15.56 20.57
C TRP A 70 -12.06 -16.74 19.63
N ALA A 71 -11.07 -17.58 19.99
CA ALA A 71 -10.68 -18.74 19.20
C ALA A 71 -11.85 -19.71 18.99
N ARG A 72 -12.66 -19.99 20.02
CA ARG A 72 -13.86 -20.84 19.88
C ARG A 72 -14.84 -20.28 18.85
N GLY A 73 -15.12 -18.97 18.91
CA GLY A 73 -15.99 -18.32 17.94
C GLY A 73 -15.41 -18.30 16.53
N ALA A 74 -14.11 -18.01 16.39
CA ALA A 74 -13.41 -17.98 15.12
C ALA A 74 -13.34 -19.36 14.46
N CYS A 75 -12.95 -20.40 15.19
CA CYS A 75 -12.96 -21.77 14.69
C CYS A 75 -14.35 -22.28 14.33
N GLY A 76 -15.39 -21.86 15.07
CA GLY A 76 -16.78 -22.16 14.72
C GLY A 76 -17.18 -21.56 13.37
N ARG A 77 -16.82 -20.29 13.12
CA ARG A 77 -17.02 -19.65 11.81
C ARG A 77 -16.22 -20.34 10.71
N ALA A 78 -14.95 -20.64 10.96
CA ALA A 78 -14.09 -21.37 10.04
C ALA A 78 -14.74 -22.70 9.63
N ALA A 79 -15.12 -23.54 10.60
CA ALA A 79 -15.79 -24.82 10.37
C ALA A 79 -17.08 -24.69 9.54
N SER A 80 -17.90 -23.68 9.80
CA SER A 80 -19.13 -23.42 9.05
C SER A 80 -18.90 -22.94 7.62
N SER A 81 -17.73 -22.37 7.33
CA SER A 81 -17.38 -21.84 6.01
C SER A 81 -16.76 -22.87 5.07
N LEU A 82 -16.26 -23.99 5.60
CA LEU A 82 -15.69 -25.08 4.83
C LEU A 82 -16.77 -25.78 4.01
N ARG A 83 -16.47 -26.10 2.74
CA ARG A 83 -17.34 -26.95 1.92
C ARG A 83 -16.63 -28.28 1.69
N ILE A 84 -17.20 -29.33 2.26
CA ILE A 84 -16.64 -30.69 2.20
C ILE A 84 -17.70 -31.59 1.58
N ALA A 85 -17.33 -32.40 0.60
CA ALA A 85 -18.19 -33.46 0.12
C ALA A 85 -17.44 -34.79 0.03
N VAL A 86 -18.12 -35.87 0.39
CA VAL A 86 -17.63 -37.25 0.33
C VAL A 86 -18.54 -38.00 -0.64
N ASP A 87 -17.98 -38.50 -1.73
CA ASP A 87 -18.70 -39.09 -2.87
C ASP A 87 -19.86 -38.21 -3.36
N GLY A 88 -19.63 -36.89 -3.36
CA GLY A 88 -20.62 -35.89 -3.78
C GLY A 88 -21.66 -35.52 -2.72
N ARG A 89 -21.69 -36.17 -1.55
CA ARG A 89 -22.57 -35.80 -0.43
C ARG A 89 -21.90 -34.77 0.47
N ALA A 90 -22.56 -33.64 0.70
CA ALA A 90 -22.05 -32.60 1.58
C ALA A 90 -21.98 -33.08 3.04
N VAL A 91 -20.89 -32.78 3.73
CA VAL A 91 -20.69 -33.06 5.16
C VAL A 91 -20.23 -31.79 5.87
N THR A 92 -20.58 -31.67 7.15
CA THR A 92 -20.24 -30.50 7.97
C THR A 92 -19.07 -30.80 8.90
N ALA A 93 -18.18 -29.82 9.05
CA ALA A 93 -17.10 -29.90 10.02
C ALA A 93 -17.57 -29.45 11.41
N SER A 94 -17.02 -30.05 12.45
CA SER A 94 -17.18 -29.66 13.85
C SER A 94 -15.82 -29.31 14.47
N VAL A 95 -15.83 -28.46 15.51
CA VAL A 95 -14.61 -27.99 16.18
C VAL A 95 -14.24 -28.97 17.29
N ALA A 96 -13.09 -29.61 17.19
CA ALA A 96 -12.53 -30.47 18.24
C ALA A 96 -11.67 -29.68 19.24
N SER A 97 -10.89 -28.69 18.76
CA SER A 97 -10.20 -27.74 19.65
C SER A 97 -9.96 -26.41 18.96
N ALA A 98 -9.89 -25.34 19.75
CA ALA A 98 -9.61 -23.99 19.30
C ALA A 98 -8.59 -23.32 20.22
N THR A 99 -7.52 -22.79 19.66
CA THR A 99 -6.48 -22.04 20.39
C THR A 99 -6.07 -20.83 19.58
N ALA A 100 -5.83 -19.71 20.25
CA ALA A 100 -5.25 -18.52 19.63
C ALA A 100 -4.06 -18.02 20.45
N SER A 101 -3.11 -17.41 19.75
CA SER A 101 -1.98 -16.71 20.35
C SER A 101 -1.75 -15.39 19.63
N ALA A 102 -1.35 -14.35 20.37
CA ALA A 102 -1.08 -13.04 19.83
C ALA A 102 0.38 -12.64 20.07
N PRO A 103 1.36 -13.25 19.36
CA PRO A 103 2.76 -12.87 19.51
C PRO A 103 2.98 -11.42 19.04
N ARG A 104 4.06 -10.80 19.51
CA ARG A 104 4.43 -9.45 19.07
C ARG A 104 5.15 -9.52 17.73
N GLY A 105 4.62 -8.79 16.75
CA GLY A 105 5.22 -8.55 15.43
C GLY A 105 6.06 -7.27 15.39
N GLN A 106 6.18 -6.70 14.19
CA GLN A 106 7.00 -5.52 13.95
C GLN A 106 6.54 -4.32 14.79
N ALA A 107 7.50 -3.54 15.32
CA ALA A 107 7.24 -2.33 16.10
C ALA A 107 6.34 -2.53 17.34
N GLY A 108 6.22 -3.78 17.83
CA GLY A 108 5.38 -4.12 18.96
C GLY A 108 3.89 -4.25 18.63
N LEU A 109 3.52 -4.19 17.34
CA LEU A 109 2.17 -4.49 16.89
C LEU A 109 1.85 -5.98 17.12
N PRO A 110 0.60 -6.33 17.45
CA PRO A 110 0.22 -7.73 17.59
C PRO A 110 0.22 -8.41 16.21
N THR A 111 0.66 -9.66 16.14
CA THR A 111 0.19 -10.62 15.14
C THR A 111 -0.79 -11.57 15.81
N LEU A 112 -1.53 -12.36 15.04
CA LEU A 112 -2.53 -13.27 15.59
C LEU A 112 -2.50 -14.59 14.86
N ARG A 113 -2.31 -15.67 15.62
CA ARG A 113 -2.32 -17.04 15.11
C ARG A 113 -3.47 -17.81 15.74
N LEU A 114 -4.37 -18.29 14.90
CA LEU A 114 -5.49 -19.16 15.26
C LEU A 114 -5.16 -20.58 14.81
N GLU A 115 -5.31 -21.55 15.70
CA GLU A 115 -5.23 -22.98 15.36
C GLU A 115 -6.53 -23.68 15.75
N CYS A 116 -7.14 -24.33 14.76
CA CYS A 116 -8.38 -25.07 14.87
C CYS A 116 -8.13 -26.52 14.48
N ARG A 117 -8.45 -27.45 15.36
CA ARG A 117 -8.60 -28.86 14.98
C ARG A 117 -10.07 -29.10 14.70
N LEU A 118 -10.39 -29.42 13.45
CA LEU A 118 -11.75 -29.68 13.00
C LEU A 118 -11.88 -31.15 12.56
N THR A 119 -13.07 -31.69 12.66
CA THR A 119 -13.39 -33.04 12.17
C THR A 119 -14.67 -33.04 11.38
N ALA A 120 -14.73 -33.81 10.31
CA ALA A 120 -15.94 -34.01 9.51
C ALA A 120 -16.14 -35.51 9.26
N PRO A 121 -17.38 -36.04 9.24
CA PRO A 121 -17.64 -37.43 8.88
C PRO A 121 -17.10 -37.73 7.48
N ALA A 122 -16.26 -38.76 7.34
CA ALA A 122 -15.73 -39.20 6.05
C ALA A 122 -15.37 -40.68 6.09
N GLY A 123 -15.26 -41.30 4.93
CA GLY A 123 -14.81 -42.68 4.77
C GLY A 123 -13.95 -42.83 3.52
N PRO A 124 -13.63 -44.07 3.11
CA PRO A 124 -13.04 -44.33 1.80
C PRO A 124 -13.94 -43.76 0.69
N GLY A 125 -13.33 -43.21 -0.36
CA GLY A 125 -14.05 -42.60 -1.48
C GLY A 125 -13.41 -41.31 -1.94
N LYS A 126 -14.14 -40.57 -2.78
CA LYS A 126 -13.71 -39.29 -3.32
C LYS A 126 -14.11 -38.16 -2.36
N ILE A 127 -13.13 -37.49 -1.80
CA ILE A 127 -13.30 -36.33 -0.91
C ILE A 127 -12.97 -35.07 -1.70
N THR A 128 -13.91 -34.12 -1.74
CA THR A 128 -13.66 -32.76 -2.22
C THR A 128 -13.72 -31.79 -1.07
N PHE A 129 -12.74 -30.90 -1.03
CA PHE A 129 -12.59 -29.88 0.00
C PHE A 129 -12.46 -28.52 -0.67
N ARG A 130 -13.13 -27.52 -0.10
CA ARG A 130 -12.93 -26.11 -0.44
C ARG A 130 -12.81 -25.32 0.87
N GLY A 131 -11.68 -24.62 0.99
CA GLY A 131 -11.38 -23.81 2.16
C GLY A 131 -12.34 -22.63 2.30
N GLY A 132 -12.51 -22.19 3.54
CA GLY A 132 -13.18 -20.94 3.89
C GLY A 132 -12.29 -19.73 3.55
N GLY A 133 -12.90 -18.56 3.39
CA GLY A 133 -12.13 -17.32 3.20
C GLY A 133 -11.92 -16.90 1.74
N ALA A 134 -12.99 -16.90 0.93
CA ALA A 134 -12.98 -16.27 -0.41
C ALA A 134 -13.06 -14.73 -0.34
N ASP A 135 -12.58 -14.12 0.75
CA ASP A 135 -12.79 -12.72 1.12
C ASP A 135 -11.92 -11.74 0.32
N GLY A 136 -11.24 -12.21 -0.73
CA GLY A 136 -10.33 -11.41 -1.57
C GLY A 136 -9.02 -10.99 -0.89
N ARG A 137 -8.82 -11.32 0.39
CA ARG A 137 -7.60 -10.95 1.14
C ARG A 137 -6.37 -11.66 0.58
N ILE A 138 -5.31 -10.90 0.38
CA ILE A 138 -4.00 -11.37 -0.04
C ILE A 138 -3.35 -12.20 1.08
N GLY A 139 -2.68 -13.29 0.70
CA GLY A 139 -1.99 -14.15 1.64
C GLY A 139 -1.69 -15.52 1.06
N TRP A 140 -0.88 -16.28 1.78
CA TRP A 140 -0.55 -17.67 1.48
C TRP A 140 -1.72 -18.57 1.85
N ARG A 141 -2.18 -19.39 0.91
CA ARG A 141 -3.20 -20.42 1.11
C ARG A 141 -2.63 -21.76 0.67
N GLU A 142 -2.53 -22.65 1.63
CA GLU A 142 -1.93 -23.96 1.42
C GLU A 142 -2.85 -25.05 1.93
N ILE A 143 -3.03 -26.06 1.10
CA ILE A 143 -3.78 -27.25 1.45
C ILE A 143 -2.84 -28.44 1.28
N THR A 144 -2.80 -29.30 2.29
CA THR A 144 -2.05 -30.57 2.23
C THR A 144 -2.99 -31.73 2.52
N ALA A 145 -2.68 -32.91 2.00
CA ALA A 145 -3.48 -34.11 2.24
C ALA A 145 -2.62 -35.31 2.61
N ARG A 146 -3.02 -36.05 3.65
CA ARG A 146 -2.41 -37.32 4.07
C ARG A 146 -3.48 -38.33 4.46
N GLY A 147 -3.10 -39.59 4.55
CA GLY A 147 -3.92 -40.63 5.15
C GLY A 147 -3.39 -41.08 6.51
N ASP A 148 -4.29 -41.51 7.41
CA ASP A 148 -3.97 -42.23 8.64
C ASP A 148 -4.74 -43.54 8.65
N ARG A 149 -4.01 -44.67 8.49
CA ARG A 149 -4.61 -45.99 8.19
C ARG A 149 -5.48 -45.98 6.92
N MET A 150 -5.27 -44.98 6.08
CA MET A 150 -5.91 -44.73 4.81
C MET A 150 -4.84 -44.36 3.79
N THR A 151 -5.03 -44.70 2.52
CA THR A 151 -4.08 -44.44 1.45
C THR A 151 -4.70 -43.47 0.45
N PRO A 152 -4.14 -42.24 0.29
CA PRO A 152 -4.53 -41.35 -0.79
C PRO A 152 -4.05 -41.96 -2.12
N ALA A 153 -4.98 -42.53 -2.89
CA ALA A 153 -4.69 -43.12 -4.19
C ALA A 153 -4.43 -42.06 -5.27
N ALA A 154 -5.10 -40.91 -5.15
CA ALA A 154 -4.87 -39.72 -5.95
C ALA A 154 -5.11 -38.48 -5.11
N SER A 155 -4.27 -37.46 -5.26
CA SER A 155 -4.46 -36.14 -4.65
C SER A 155 -3.89 -35.05 -5.56
N ASP A 156 -4.62 -33.94 -5.67
CA ASP A 156 -4.17 -32.74 -6.39
C ASP A 156 -3.38 -31.75 -5.50
N VAL A 157 -3.15 -32.11 -4.23
CA VAL A 157 -2.41 -31.31 -3.26
C VAL A 157 -1.23 -32.10 -2.66
N PRO A 158 -0.16 -31.43 -2.21
CA PRO A 158 1.01 -32.10 -1.67
C PRO A 158 0.75 -32.72 -0.27
N GLU A 159 1.52 -33.75 0.08
CA GLU A 159 1.48 -34.33 1.43
C GLU A 159 2.22 -33.46 2.46
N ALA A 160 3.35 -32.88 2.07
CA ALA A 160 4.21 -32.10 2.95
C ALA A 160 3.89 -30.61 2.87
N SER A 161 3.89 -29.94 4.03
CA SER A 161 3.70 -28.51 4.07
C SER A 161 4.98 -27.77 3.66
N ARG A 162 4.84 -26.85 2.71
CA ARG A 162 5.89 -25.93 2.27
C ARG A 162 6.12 -24.81 3.27
N SER A 163 5.06 -24.33 3.93
CA SER A 163 5.14 -23.25 4.92
C SER A 163 5.41 -23.72 6.37
N ARG A 164 5.57 -25.04 6.56
CA ARG A 164 5.59 -25.68 7.89
C ARG A 164 4.41 -25.22 8.76
N ARG A 165 3.18 -25.32 8.25
CA ARG A 165 1.96 -24.82 8.94
C ARG A 165 2.04 -23.32 9.25
N LEU A 166 2.46 -22.52 8.27
CA LEU A 166 2.62 -21.06 8.38
C LEU A 166 3.66 -20.61 9.43
N THR A 167 4.68 -21.42 9.71
CA THR A 167 5.76 -21.04 10.65
C THR A 167 7.06 -20.69 9.94
N ALA A 168 7.24 -21.12 8.69
CA ALA A 168 8.41 -20.78 7.88
C ALA A 168 8.07 -20.86 6.39
N TYR A 169 8.23 -19.76 5.65
CA TYR A 169 7.93 -19.70 4.22
C TYR A 169 9.17 -19.94 3.36
N PRO A 170 9.05 -20.59 2.19
CA PRO A 170 10.19 -20.76 1.28
C PRO A 170 10.61 -19.42 0.66
N ASP A 171 11.93 -19.24 0.50
CA ASP A 171 12.49 -18.08 -0.18
C ASP A 171 12.03 -18.03 -1.66
N GLY A 172 11.68 -16.83 -2.14
CA GLY A 172 11.33 -16.61 -3.56
C GLY A 172 9.85 -16.75 -3.95
N MET A 173 8.96 -17.19 -3.04
CA MET A 173 7.50 -17.21 -3.29
C MET A 173 6.74 -16.03 -2.64
N LEU A 174 7.45 -15.06 -2.06
CA LEU A 174 6.85 -13.89 -1.41
C LEU A 174 6.20 -12.90 -2.41
N SER A 175 6.61 -12.93 -3.69
CA SER A 175 6.02 -12.11 -4.76
C SER A 175 4.78 -12.73 -5.40
N SER A 176 4.56 -14.04 -5.20
CA SER A 176 3.42 -14.80 -5.71
C SER A 176 3.06 -15.89 -4.70
N PRO A 177 2.36 -15.53 -3.61
CA PRO A 177 1.99 -16.47 -2.57
C PRO A 177 1.14 -17.60 -3.16
N LEU A 178 1.32 -18.81 -2.62
CA LEU A 178 0.51 -19.97 -2.98
C LEU A 178 -0.97 -19.65 -2.72
N ASP A 179 -1.87 -19.96 -3.65
CA ASP A 179 -3.32 -19.70 -3.52
C ASP A 179 -4.15 -20.97 -3.81
N GLN A 180 -3.94 -22.02 -3.00
CA GLN A 180 -4.76 -23.24 -3.08
C GLN A 180 -6.10 -23.01 -2.36
N ARG A 181 -7.21 -23.17 -3.09
CA ARG A 181 -8.58 -22.94 -2.56
C ARG A 181 -9.41 -24.20 -2.44
N SER A 182 -9.00 -25.26 -3.12
CA SER A 182 -9.69 -26.54 -3.13
C SER A 182 -8.70 -27.68 -3.22
N ALA A 183 -9.12 -28.84 -2.71
CA ALA A 183 -8.41 -30.09 -2.86
C ALA A 183 -9.40 -31.20 -3.21
N THR A 184 -8.93 -32.16 -4.00
CA THR A 184 -9.61 -33.40 -4.33
C THR A 184 -8.70 -34.57 -4.01
N LEU A 185 -9.21 -35.51 -3.23
CA LEU A 185 -8.51 -36.72 -2.81
C LEU A 185 -9.39 -37.93 -3.07
N ASP A 186 -8.80 -38.99 -3.64
CA ASP A 186 -9.42 -40.32 -3.75
C ASP A 186 -8.71 -41.22 -2.74
N VAL A 187 -9.45 -41.66 -1.73
CA VAL A 187 -8.87 -42.32 -0.55
C VAL A 187 -9.40 -43.74 -0.44
N ARG A 188 -8.49 -44.70 -0.20
CA ARG A 188 -8.84 -46.10 0.04
C ARG A 188 -8.49 -46.51 1.45
N ALA A 189 -9.23 -47.48 1.98
CA ALA A 189 -8.93 -48.08 3.27
C ALA A 189 -7.56 -48.79 3.24
N GLY A 190 -6.85 -48.74 4.37
CA GLY A 190 -5.51 -49.32 4.51
C GLY A 190 -4.40 -48.31 4.29
N GLY A 191 -3.22 -48.58 4.82
CA GLY A 191 -2.07 -47.65 4.82
C GLY A 191 -1.41 -47.61 6.20
N PRO A 192 -0.21 -47.03 6.32
CA PRO A 192 0.46 -46.89 7.60
C PRO A 192 -0.34 -45.97 8.54
N PRO A 193 -0.30 -46.18 9.86
CA PRO A 193 -0.81 -45.19 10.80
C PRO A 193 0.00 -43.91 10.66
N LEU A 194 -0.68 -42.76 10.63
CA LEU A 194 0.02 -41.49 10.65
C LEU A 194 0.66 -41.35 12.04
N ALA A 195 1.99 -41.18 12.09
CA ALA A 195 2.68 -40.93 13.34
C ALA A 195 2.00 -39.75 14.05
N ALA A 196 1.63 -39.95 15.32
CA ALA A 196 1.04 -38.88 16.11
C ALA A 196 1.98 -37.67 16.05
N PRO A 197 1.50 -36.46 15.74
CA PRO A 197 2.35 -35.29 15.87
C PRO A 197 2.88 -35.29 17.30
N ALA A 198 4.20 -35.22 17.46
CA ALA A 198 4.80 -35.07 18.77
C ALA A 198 4.05 -33.93 19.45
N SER A 199 3.37 -34.25 20.56
CA SER A 199 2.60 -33.28 21.33
C SER A 199 3.61 -32.37 22.02
N GLY A 200 4.18 -31.46 21.24
CA GLY A 200 5.04 -30.40 21.71
C GLY A 200 4.20 -29.35 22.40
N GLY A 201 3.72 -29.68 23.60
CA GLY A 201 3.48 -28.67 24.62
C GLY A 201 4.80 -27.95 24.84
N GLY A 202 4.96 -26.83 24.14
CA GLY A 202 6.18 -26.03 24.11
C GLY A 202 5.82 -24.56 24.15
N ALA A 203 5.01 -24.17 25.13
CA ALA A 203 5.20 -22.85 25.71
C ALA A 203 6.66 -22.80 26.20
N GLU A 204 7.40 -21.83 25.66
CA GLU A 204 8.69 -21.37 26.16
C GLU A 204 9.85 -22.38 26.18
N ARG A 205 10.70 -22.31 25.14
CA ARG A 205 12.16 -22.36 25.31
C ARG A 205 12.87 -21.68 24.14
N LEU A 206 13.10 -20.38 24.33
CA LEU A 206 14.40 -19.72 24.24
C LEU A 206 15.29 -20.07 23.03
N LEU A 207 15.29 -19.17 22.05
CA LEU A 207 16.56 -18.67 21.54
C LEU A 207 16.83 -17.34 22.26
N PRO A 208 17.82 -17.25 23.15
CA PRO A 208 18.28 -15.97 23.67
C PRO A 208 19.02 -15.26 22.53
N ARG A 209 18.39 -14.26 21.92
CA ARG A 209 19.10 -13.34 21.03
C ARG A 209 19.47 -12.12 21.87
N GLY A 210 20.75 -12.00 22.20
CA GLY A 210 21.34 -10.97 23.05
C GLY A 210 21.25 -9.52 22.53
N THR A 211 20.06 -9.06 22.17
CA THR A 211 19.74 -7.69 21.74
C THR A 211 18.63 -7.05 22.57
N ASP A 212 18.10 -7.75 23.57
CA ASP A 212 16.80 -7.44 24.17
C ASP A 212 16.80 -6.19 25.05
N GLY A 213 17.90 -5.81 25.72
CA GLY A 213 17.87 -4.62 26.59
C GLY A 213 17.55 -3.31 25.85
N LEU A 214 18.12 -3.12 24.65
CA LEU A 214 17.94 -1.91 23.86
C LEU A 214 16.64 -1.98 23.04
N THR A 215 16.34 -3.15 22.47
CA THR A 215 15.10 -3.42 21.75
C THR A 215 13.89 -3.34 22.68
N GLN A 216 13.95 -3.89 23.88
CA GLN A 216 12.88 -3.84 24.89
C GLN A 216 12.76 -2.45 25.51
N ARG A 217 13.85 -1.67 25.61
CA ARG A 217 13.77 -0.23 25.94
C ARG A 217 13.08 0.56 24.84
N PHE A 218 13.46 0.35 23.57
CA PHE A 218 12.82 0.97 22.41
C PHE A 218 11.34 0.58 22.30
N THR A 219 11.02 -0.72 22.36
CA THR A 219 9.65 -1.24 22.39
C THR A 219 8.90 -0.74 23.62
N SER A 220 9.52 -0.59 24.79
CA SER A 220 8.85 0.02 25.95
C SER A 220 8.67 1.53 25.84
N LEU A 221 9.49 2.24 25.06
CA LEU A 221 9.27 3.66 24.76
C LEU A 221 8.12 3.84 23.77
N VAL A 222 7.95 2.91 22.83
CA VAL A 222 6.88 2.92 21.83
C VAL A 222 5.56 2.34 22.39
N ALA A 223 5.65 1.33 23.27
CA ALA A 223 4.51 0.63 23.87
C ALA A 223 4.02 1.22 25.20
N ARG A 224 4.81 2.09 25.84
CA ARG A 224 4.23 2.97 26.87
C ARG A 224 3.39 4.00 26.15
N HIS A 225 2.10 3.99 26.41
CA HIS A 225 1.14 4.98 25.93
C HIS A 225 1.38 6.38 26.55
N ASP A 226 2.64 6.81 26.68
CA ASP A 226 3.01 8.16 27.07
C ASP A 226 3.80 8.77 25.92
N LEU A 227 3.18 9.71 25.21
CA LEU A 227 3.88 10.58 24.26
C LEU A 227 4.87 11.43 25.04
N THR A 228 6.05 10.88 25.32
CA THR A 228 7.12 11.68 25.90
C THR A 228 7.45 12.81 24.91
N PRO A 229 7.67 14.06 25.37
CA PRO A 229 7.98 15.17 24.48
C PRO A 229 9.17 14.88 23.56
N GLY A 230 10.17 14.12 24.04
CA GLY A 230 11.33 13.70 23.25
C GLY A 230 10.96 12.72 22.13
N PHE A 231 10.12 11.72 22.39
CA PHE A 231 9.64 10.81 21.34
C PHE A 231 8.78 11.55 20.31
N ALA A 232 7.86 12.40 20.76
CA ALA A 232 7.02 13.19 19.87
C ALA A 232 7.85 14.10 18.96
N ALA A 233 8.87 14.77 19.50
CA ALA A 233 9.79 15.62 18.74
C ALA A 233 10.61 14.80 17.71
N LEU A 234 11.12 13.62 18.11
CA LEU A 234 11.86 12.75 17.22
C LEU A 234 10.98 12.20 16.09
N ALA A 235 9.78 11.71 16.41
CA ALA A 235 8.82 11.22 15.43
C ALA A 235 8.39 12.33 14.44
N PHE A 236 8.18 13.56 14.95
CA PHE A 236 7.91 14.73 14.13
C PHE A 236 9.07 15.03 13.18
N LEU A 237 10.31 15.02 13.68
CA LEU A 237 11.52 15.24 12.86
C LEU A 237 11.66 14.17 11.78
N ILE A 238 11.48 12.89 12.14
CA ILE A 238 11.52 11.76 11.20
C ILE A 238 10.43 11.91 10.14
N ALA A 239 9.20 12.25 10.52
CA ALA A 239 8.11 12.46 9.57
C ALA A 239 8.41 13.61 8.60
N LEU A 240 8.97 14.71 9.09
CA LEU A 240 9.41 15.85 8.28
C LEU A 240 10.51 15.45 7.29
N VAL A 241 11.53 14.72 7.76
CA VAL A 241 12.62 14.21 6.90
C VAL A 241 12.09 13.23 5.86
N LEU A 242 11.21 12.29 6.25
CA LEU A 242 10.59 11.35 5.34
C LEU A 242 9.74 12.05 4.28
N GLY A 243 8.99 13.09 4.65
CA GLY A 243 8.25 13.92 3.70
C GLY A 243 9.16 14.59 2.68
N ALA A 244 10.28 15.15 3.13
CA ALA A 244 11.27 15.78 2.28
C ALA A 244 11.96 14.77 1.34
N LEU A 245 12.41 13.63 1.87
CA LEU A 245 13.00 12.52 1.10
C LEU A 245 11.99 11.95 0.11
N HIS A 246 10.73 11.83 0.50
CA HIS A 246 9.68 11.38 -0.40
C HIS A 246 9.48 12.37 -1.54
N ALA A 247 9.50 13.69 -1.31
CA ALA A 247 9.50 14.68 -2.39
C ALA A 247 10.70 14.53 -3.35
N LEU A 248 11.86 14.08 -2.85
CA LEU A 248 13.07 13.85 -3.63
C LEU A 248 13.10 12.48 -4.33
N ALA A 249 12.32 11.50 -3.86
CA ALA A 249 12.27 10.16 -4.42
C ALA A 249 11.79 10.18 -5.88
N PRO A 250 12.39 9.39 -6.79
CA PRO A 250 12.03 9.37 -8.21
C PRO A 250 10.54 9.07 -8.41
N GLY A 251 9.78 10.01 -8.95
CA GLY A 251 8.34 9.88 -9.16
C GLY A 251 7.88 10.74 -10.35
N HIS A 252 6.85 10.28 -11.05
CA HIS A 252 6.52 10.75 -12.41
C HIS A 252 5.91 12.18 -12.40
N GLY A 253 5.29 12.62 -11.31
CA GLY A 253 4.80 14.01 -11.16
C GLY A 253 5.90 15.04 -10.88
N LYS A 254 7.06 14.62 -10.34
CA LYS A 254 8.16 15.51 -9.91
C LYS A 254 9.03 15.93 -11.09
N THR A 255 9.12 15.10 -12.13
CA THR A 255 9.77 15.44 -13.41
C THR A 255 8.98 16.48 -14.20
N ILE A 256 7.64 16.49 -14.10
CA ILE A 256 6.78 17.53 -14.68
C ILE A 256 7.01 18.87 -13.96
N MET A 257 7.16 18.86 -12.63
CA MET A 257 7.46 20.07 -11.86
C MET A 257 8.83 20.66 -12.24
N ALA A 258 9.84 19.82 -12.43
CA ALA A 258 11.14 20.21 -12.95
C ALA A 258 11.03 20.77 -14.40
N ALA A 259 10.30 20.10 -15.28
CA ALA A 259 10.08 20.54 -16.67
C ALA A 259 9.31 21.87 -16.76
N HIS A 260 8.33 22.11 -15.88
CA HIS A 260 7.56 23.35 -15.85
C HIS A 260 8.35 24.53 -15.26
N ALA A 261 9.18 24.27 -14.24
CA ALA A 261 10.10 25.27 -13.67
C ALA A 261 11.13 25.75 -14.70
N ILE A 262 11.53 24.88 -15.64
CA ILE A 262 12.45 25.19 -16.73
C ILE A 262 11.76 26.03 -17.83
N GLY A 263 10.44 25.92 -18.01
CA GLY A 263 9.72 26.44 -19.18
C GLY A 263 9.17 27.86 -19.16
N THR A 264 9.14 28.63 -18.06
CA THR A 264 8.45 29.94 -18.06
C THR A 264 9.10 31.07 -17.23
N GLY A 265 8.98 32.31 -17.75
CA GLY A 265 9.69 33.52 -17.28
C GLY A 265 9.02 34.40 -16.21
N ARG A 266 9.76 35.45 -15.82
CA ARG A 266 9.57 36.65 -14.94
C ARG A 266 8.72 36.64 -13.64
N ARG A 267 7.82 35.69 -13.33
CA ARG A 267 7.19 35.56 -11.97
C ARG A 267 7.42 34.18 -11.30
N ARG A 268 8.66 33.71 -11.44
CA ARG A 268 9.16 32.36 -11.11
C ARG A 268 8.96 31.86 -9.67
N THR A 269 9.03 32.70 -8.63
CA THR A 269 9.00 32.22 -7.23
C THR A 269 7.59 31.97 -6.71
N ARG A 270 6.63 32.85 -7.03
CA ARG A 270 5.22 32.70 -6.62
C ARG A 270 4.57 31.48 -7.25
N ASP A 271 4.90 31.17 -8.50
CA ASP A 271 4.37 29.98 -9.19
C ASP A 271 4.92 28.69 -8.56
N VAL A 272 6.22 28.63 -8.21
CA VAL A 272 6.83 27.50 -7.49
C VAL A 272 6.19 27.31 -6.10
N LEU A 273 6.00 28.40 -5.36
CA LEU A 273 5.34 28.37 -4.05
C LEU A 273 3.89 27.91 -4.15
N THR A 274 3.14 28.43 -5.13
CA THR A 274 1.73 28.08 -5.34
C THR A 274 1.60 26.62 -5.72
N LEU A 275 2.46 26.13 -6.62
CA LEU A 275 2.48 24.73 -7.05
C LEU A 275 2.87 23.78 -5.91
N GLY A 276 3.96 24.10 -5.18
CA GLY A 276 4.40 23.29 -4.05
C GLY A 276 3.34 23.21 -2.94
N LEU A 277 2.68 24.33 -2.64
CA LEU A 277 1.62 24.39 -1.65
C LEU A 277 0.37 23.63 -2.10
N THR A 278 -0.09 23.81 -3.34
CA THR A 278 -1.29 23.11 -3.83
C THR A 278 -1.08 21.60 -3.88
N VAL A 279 0.07 21.12 -4.36
CA VAL A 279 0.43 19.68 -4.31
C VAL A 279 0.43 19.16 -2.88
N THR A 280 1.05 19.89 -1.95
CA THR A 280 1.14 19.45 -0.56
C THR A 280 -0.22 19.39 0.09
N LEU A 281 -1.05 20.42 -0.08
CA LEU A 281 -2.39 20.47 0.50
C LEU A 281 -3.28 19.36 -0.04
N THR A 282 -3.26 19.12 -1.35
CA THR A 282 -4.12 18.10 -1.98
C THR A 282 -3.66 16.69 -1.65
N HIS A 283 -2.34 16.47 -1.55
CA HIS A 283 -1.77 15.21 -1.07
C HIS A 283 -2.12 14.92 0.38
N THR A 284 -1.95 15.92 1.25
CA THR A 284 -2.25 15.79 2.69
C THR A 284 -3.74 15.55 2.90
N ALA A 285 -4.60 16.30 2.20
CA ALA A 285 -6.05 16.11 2.26
C ALA A 285 -6.46 14.71 1.76
N GLY A 286 -5.86 14.22 0.68
CA GLY A 286 -6.10 12.86 0.18
C GLY A 286 -5.68 11.78 1.18
N VAL A 287 -4.54 11.94 1.85
CA VAL A 287 -4.07 11.01 2.89
C VAL A 287 -5.02 11.00 4.08
N LEU A 288 -5.43 12.18 4.56
CA LEU A 288 -6.36 12.29 5.70
C LEU A 288 -7.74 11.71 5.37
N ALA A 289 -8.27 11.99 4.18
CA ALA A 289 -9.55 11.45 3.72
C ALA A 289 -9.49 9.91 3.59
N LEU A 290 -8.44 9.38 2.96
CA LEU A 290 -8.26 7.94 2.80
C LEU A 290 -8.03 7.25 4.14
N GLY A 291 -7.22 7.83 5.02
CA GLY A 291 -7.02 7.30 6.38
C GLY A 291 -8.33 7.26 7.16
N LEU A 292 -9.16 8.30 7.07
CA LEU A 292 -10.49 8.31 7.71
C LEU A 292 -11.38 7.18 7.16
N LEU A 293 -11.48 7.04 5.84
CA LEU A 293 -12.23 5.97 5.17
C LEU A 293 -11.80 4.56 5.60
N VAL A 294 -10.48 4.35 5.75
CA VAL A 294 -9.90 3.08 6.21
C VAL A 294 -10.23 2.84 7.69
N THR A 295 -10.13 3.89 8.52
CA THR A 295 -10.36 3.77 9.97
C THR A 295 -11.83 3.55 10.31
N THR A 296 -12.77 4.06 9.49
CA THR A 296 -14.22 3.88 9.69
C THR A 296 -14.76 2.55 9.15
N GLY A 297 -13.90 1.64 8.66
CA GLY A 297 -14.29 0.28 8.29
C GLY A 297 -15.13 0.18 7.02
N THR A 298 -15.03 1.15 6.11
CA THR A 298 -15.69 1.03 4.81
C THR A 298 -15.16 -0.20 4.06
N LEU A 299 -16.05 -0.97 3.43
CA LEU A 299 -15.72 -2.17 2.60
C LEU A 299 -14.85 -1.85 1.37
N LEU A 300 -14.43 -0.59 1.24
CA LEU A 300 -13.59 -0.06 0.19
C LEU A 300 -12.14 -0.26 0.58
N ALA A 301 -11.62 -1.42 0.21
CA ALA A 301 -10.25 -1.77 0.52
C ALA A 301 -9.28 -0.84 -0.24
N PRO A 302 -8.20 -0.30 0.38
CA PRO A 302 -7.28 0.65 -0.25
C PRO A 302 -6.74 0.20 -1.61
N GLU A 303 -6.59 -1.11 -1.79
CA GLU A 303 -6.20 -1.79 -3.03
C GLU A 303 -7.15 -1.51 -4.21
N THR A 304 -8.44 -1.24 -3.94
CA THR A 304 -9.39 -0.83 -4.97
C THR A 304 -9.32 0.67 -5.24
N LEU A 305 -9.10 1.49 -4.22
CA LEU A 305 -9.08 2.96 -4.38
C LEU A 305 -7.82 3.49 -5.04
N PHE A 306 -6.63 2.96 -4.68
CA PHE A 306 -5.37 3.49 -5.20
C PHE A 306 -5.28 3.44 -6.74
N PRO A 307 -5.67 2.35 -7.43
CA PRO A 307 -5.72 2.30 -8.89
C PRO A 307 -6.63 3.37 -9.49
N TRP A 308 -7.85 3.56 -8.94
CA TRP A 308 -8.80 4.55 -9.44
C TRP A 308 -8.34 6.00 -9.21
N LEU A 309 -7.76 6.29 -8.04
CA LEU A 309 -7.17 7.60 -7.74
C LEU A 309 -5.98 7.88 -8.65
N GLY A 310 -5.14 6.87 -8.90
CA GLY A 310 -4.03 6.93 -9.86
C GLY A 310 -4.49 7.21 -11.28
N ALA A 311 -5.51 6.50 -11.75
CA ALA A 311 -6.12 6.69 -13.07
C ALA A 311 -6.74 8.09 -13.21
N ALA A 312 -7.50 8.55 -12.23
CA ALA A 312 -8.09 9.89 -12.21
C ALA A 312 -7.01 10.99 -12.25
N GLY A 313 -5.93 10.82 -11.48
CA GLY A 313 -4.76 11.70 -11.52
C GLY A 313 -4.09 11.72 -12.91
N GLY A 314 -3.87 10.55 -13.51
CA GLY A 314 -3.29 10.41 -14.85
C GLY A 314 -4.13 11.08 -15.95
N VAL A 315 -5.46 10.91 -15.90
CA VAL A 315 -6.41 11.58 -16.81
C VAL A 315 -6.32 13.10 -16.68
N LEU A 316 -6.27 13.61 -15.44
CA LEU A 316 -6.23 15.05 -15.19
C LEU A 316 -4.91 15.68 -15.67
N VAL A 317 -3.78 14.99 -15.48
CA VAL A 317 -2.47 15.38 -16.04
C VAL A 317 -2.51 15.37 -17.58
N THR A 318 -3.10 14.33 -18.18
CA THR A 318 -3.25 14.21 -19.64
C THR A 318 -4.07 15.37 -20.22
N ALA A 319 -5.20 15.69 -19.58
CA ALA A 319 -6.05 16.81 -20.00
C ALA A 319 -5.32 18.15 -19.90
N ALA A 320 -4.57 18.39 -18.82
CA ALA A 320 -3.74 19.59 -18.67
C ALA A 320 -2.64 19.67 -19.75
N GLY A 321 -1.95 18.56 -20.03
CA GLY A 321 -0.95 18.47 -21.10
C GLY A 321 -1.54 18.75 -22.48
N ALA A 322 -2.73 18.20 -22.77
CA ALA A 322 -3.41 18.40 -24.05
C ALA A 322 -3.86 19.85 -24.25
N LEU A 323 -4.31 20.52 -23.17
CA LEU A 323 -4.65 21.95 -23.19
C LEU A 323 -3.41 22.82 -23.47
N LEU A 324 -2.27 22.51 -22.84
CA LEU A 324 -1.00 23.21 -23.09
C LEU A 324 -0.51 22.98 -24.53
N LEU A 325 -0.60 21.75 -25.03
CA LEU A 325 -0.22 21.40 -26.40
C LEU A 325 -1.10 22.12 -27.43
N ARG A 326 -2.43 22.14 -27.23
CA ARG A 326 -3.38 22.88 -28.09
C ARG A 326 -3.04 24.37 -28.13
N ARG A 327 -2.70 24.98 -26.99
CA ARG A 327 -2.30 26.40 -26.93
C ARG A 327 -0.98 26.65 -27.65
N ALA A 328 0.01 25.77 -27.47
CA ALA A 328 1.30 25.88 -28.16
C ALA A 328 1.16 25.78 -29.69
N LEU A 329 0.31 24.86 -30.17
CA LEU A 329 0.04 24.70 -31.60
C LEU A 329 -0.73 25.89 -32.20
N ARG A 330 -1.73 26.45 -31.49
CA ARG A 330 -2.47 27.64 -31.94
C ARG A 330 -1.57 28.87 -32.05
N ASN A 331 -0.71 29.11 -31.06
CA ASN A 331 0.22 30.25 -31.09
C ASN A 331 1.23 30.16 -32.24
N ARG A 332 1.62 28.94 -32.64
CA ARG A 332 2.50 28.74 -33.81
C ARG A 332 1.79 29.08 -35.13
N ARG A 333 0.50 28.76 -35.26
CA ARG A 333 -0.29 29.08 -36.46
C ARG A 333 -0.45 30.59 -36.66
N HIS A 334 -0.62 31.37 -35.59
CA HIS A 334 -0.71 32.83 -35.69
C HIS A 334 0.61 33.51 -36.08
N ALA A 335 1.76 32.95 -35.69
CA ALA A 335 3.07 33.49 -36.05
C ALA A 335 3.41 33.38 -37.56
N HIS A 336 2.72 32.50 -38.29
CA HIS A 336 2.89 32.32 -39.74
C HIS A 336 1.84 33.06 -40.58
N GLY A 337 0.94 33.83 -39.96
CA GLY A 337 -0.14 34.58 -40.65
C GLY A 337 0.23 35.99 -41.13
N HIS A 338 1.44 36.50 -40.85
CA HIS A 338 1.90 37.79 -41.35
C HIS A 338 2.52 37.65 -42.74
N GLY A 339 1.68 37.40 -43.74
CA GLY A 339 2.03 37.68 -45.14
C GLY A 339 1.87 39.18 -45.41
N HIS A 340 2.94 39.82 -45.88
CA HIS A 340 2.93 41.22 -46.31
C HIS A 340 2.01 41.41 -47.52
N GLY A 341 0.78 41.86 -47.29
CA GLY A 341 -0.07 42.44 -48.32
C GLY A 341 0.12 43.94 -48.36
N HIS A 342 0.80 44.46 -49.39
CA HIS A 342 0.80 45.89 -49.68
C HIS A 342 -0.55 46.27 -50.29
N GLY A 343 -1.37 47.01 -49.53
CA GLY A 343 -2.59 47.63 -50.03
C GLY A 343 -2.71 49.04 -49.45
N HIS A 344 -2.57 50.05 -50.31
CA HIS A 344 -2.88 51.44 -49.96
C HIS A 344 -4.40 51.66 -50.01
N GLY A 345 -4.94 52.35 -49.01
CA GLY A 345 -6.33 52.82 -49.02
C GLY A 345 -6.77 53.39 -47.67
N HIS A 346 -7.08 54.69 -47.63
CA HIS A 346 -7.50 55.44 -46.46
C HIS A 346 -8.91 55.06 -45.96
N GLY A 347 -9.17 55.18 -44.66
CA GLY A 347 -10.52 55.15 -44.09
C GLY A 347 -10.53 55.10 -42.56
N HIS A 348 -10.96 56.20 -41.93
CA HIS A 348 -11.18 56.30 -40.48
C HIS A 348 -12.42 55.50 -40.04
N GLY A 349 -12.34 54.85 -38.87
CA GLY A 349 -13.50 54.24 -38.20
C GLY A 349 -13.13 53.75 -36.80
N HIS A 350 -13.55 54.50 -35.79
CA HIS A 350 -13.40 54.13 -34.38
C HIS A 350 -14.29 52.94 -34.04
N GLY A 351 -13.67 51.83 -33.61
CA GLY A 351 -14.35 50.68 -33.03
C GLY A 351 -13.69 50.31 -31.70
N HIS A 352 -14.24 50.78 -30.59
CA HIS A 352 -13.88 50.31 -29.26
C HIS A 352 -14.45 48.90 -29.04
N GLY A 353 -13.75 47.90 -29.57
CA GLY A 353 -13.96 46.51 -29.20
C GLY A 353 -13.29 46.22 -27.87
N HIS A 354 -14.04 46.31 -26.77
CA HIS A 354 -13.64 45.72 -25.50
C HIS A 354 -13.61 44.20 -25.64
N GLY A 355 -12.51 43.67 -26.19
CA GLY A 355 -12.19 42.27 -26.10
C GLY A 355 -11.93 41.95 -24.64
N HIS A 356 -12.92 41.39 -23.96
CA HIS A 356 -12.75 40.72 -22.68
C HIS A 356 -11.72 39.60 -22.86
N GLY A 357 -10.44 39.94 -22.71
CA GLY A 357 -9.38 38.99 -22.57
C GLY A 357 -9.72 38.16 -21.36
N HIS A 358 -10.17 36.92 -21.58
CA HIS A 358 -10.28 35.91 -20.55
C HIS A 358 -8.90 35.66 -19.97
N ALA A 359 -8.51 36.53 -19.05
CA ALA A 359 -7.45 36.39 -18.08
C ALA A 359 -7.89 35.42 -16.96
N SER A 360 -8.60 34.33 -17.32
CA SER A 360 -8.56 33.06 -16.59
C SER A 360 -7.23 32.35 -16.96
N SER A 361 -6.13 33.10 -16.89
CA SER A 361 -5.23 33.18 -15.74
C SER A 361 -4.33 31.98 -15.73
N ARG A 362 -3.08 32.22 -16.14
CA ARG A 362 -1.92 31.34 -15.97
C ARG A 362 -1.86 30.67 -14.57
N ARG A 363 -2.44 31.29 -13.54
CA ARG A 363 -2.57 30.76 -12.17
C ARG A 363 -3.45 29.50 -12.10
N GLY A 364 -4.55 29.46 -12.86
CA GLY A 364 -5.46 28.30 -12.88
C GLY A 364 -4.78 27.03 -13.40
N GLY A 365 -3.85 27.17 -14.35
CA GLY A 365 -3.06 26.04 -14.84
C GLY A 365 -2.07 25.48 -13.82
N VAL A 366 -1.45 26.36 -13.01
CA VAL A 366 -0.53 25.96 -11.94
C VAL A 366 -1.27 25.27 -10.80
N VAL A 367 -2.42 25.81 -10.40
CA VAL A 367 -3.29 25.21 -9.38
C VAL A 367 -3.84 23.86 -9.85
N LEU A 368 -4.32 23.76 -11.08
CA LEU A 368 -4.82 22.51 -11.67
C LEU A 368 -3.74 21.43 -11.73
N MET A 369 -2.52 21.80 -12.11
CA MET A 369 -1.40 20.87 -12.14
C MET A 369 -1.02 20.40 -10.72
N GLY A 370 -1.11 21.29 -9.74
CA GLY A 370 -0.88 20.92 -8.34
C GLY A 370 -1.97 20.03 -7.75
N LEU A 371 -3.24 20.27 -8.11
CA LEU A 371 -4.36 19.37 -7.81
C LEU A 371 -4.11 17.99 -8.40
N ALA A 372 -3.75 17.90 -9.67
CA ALA A 372 -3.43 16.65 -10.35
C ALA A 372 -2.29 15.88 -9.66
N GLY A 373 -1.21 16.60 -9.30
CA GLY A 373 -0.02 16.01 -8.72
C GLY A 373 -0.19 15.53 -7.27
N GLY A 374 -1.09 16.14 -6.50
CA GLY A 374 -1.33 15.74 -5.11
C GLY A 374 -2.56 14.85 -4.90
N MET A 375 -3.43 14.66 -5.89
CA MET A 375 -4.63 13.81 -5.75
C MET A 375 -4.34 12.34 -5.40
N VAL A 376 -3.14 11.83 -5.72
CA VAL A 376 -2.76 10.45 -5.37
C VAL A 376 -2.03 10.46 -4.02
N PRO A 377 -2.67 10.01 -2.93
CA PRO A 377 -2.05 9.96 -1.61
C PRO A 377 -0.94 8.91 -1.56
N SER A 378 0.09 9.15 -0.74
CA SER A 378 1.21 8.21 -0.59
C SER A 378 0.80 7.07 0.34
N PRO A 379 1.00 5.80 -0.06
CA PRO A 379 0.79 4.64 0.82
C PRO A 379 1.55 4.78 2.15
N SER A 380 2.78 5.32 2.12
CA SER A 380 3.59 5.52 3.33
C SER A 380 2.95 6.47 4.34
N ALA A 381 2.31 7.55 3.88
CA ALA A 381 1.68 8.54 4.74
C ALA A 381 0.36 8.00 5.33
N VAL A 382 -0.37 7.18 4.56
CA VAL A 382 -1.55 6.46 5.04
C VAL A 382 -1.17 5.45 6.13
N VAL A 383 -0.07 4.71 5.96
CA VAL A 383 0.42 3.76 6.98
C VAL A 383 0.77 4.49 8.29
N VAL A 384 1.42 5.65 8.23
CA VAL A 384 1.72 6.45 9.44
C VAL A 384 0.43 6.88 10.16
N LEU A 385 -0.57 7.33 9.39
CA LEU A 385 -1.86 7.75 9.94
C LEU A 385 -2.63 6.60 10.58
N VAL A 386 -2.76 5.48 9.86
CA VAL A 386 -3.45 4.27 10.33
C VAL A 386 -2.71 3.64 11.52
N GLY A 387 -1.38 3.63 11.51
CA GLY A 387 -0.57 3.16 12.64
C GLY A 387 -0.79 4.01 13.90
N GLY A 388 -0.88 5.35 13.76
CA GLY A 388 -1.25 6.22 14.87
C GLY A 388 -2.66 5.96 15.41
N ALA A 389 -3.62 5.73 14.53
CA ALA A 389 -4.98 5.34 14.91
C ALA A 389 -5.04 3.97 15.59
N ALA A 390 -4.29 2.98 15.11
CA ALA A 390 -4.22 1.64 15.65
C ALA A 390 -3.66 1.60 17.10
N ILE A 391 -2.81 2.56 17.47
CA ILE A 391 -2.25 2.68 18.82
C ILE A 391 -3.15 3.57 19.72
N GLY A 392 -4.39 3.85 19.28
CA GLY A 392 -5.36 4.67 20.03
C GLY A 392 -5.05 6.17 20.03
N ARG A 393 -4.12 6.64 19.17
CA ARG A 393 -3.67 8.05 19.10
C ARG A 393 -3.84 8.62 17.71
N ALA A 394 -5.05 8.55 17.17
CA ALA A 394 -5.38 9.06 15.83
C ALA A 394 -4.92 10.52 15.63
N TRP A 395 -5.09 11.38 16.64
CA TRP A 395 -4.65 12.78 16.59
C TRP A 395 -3.15 12.93 16.37
N PHE A 396 -2.34 12.03 16.94
CA PHE A 396 -0.89 12.05 16.78
C PHE A 396 -0.49 11.60 15.37
N GLY A 397 -1.18 10.60 14.81
CA GLY A 397 -1.07 10.24 13.40
C GLY A 397 -1.34 11.43 12.47
N VAL A 398 -2.39 12.22 12.76
CA VAL A 398 -2.69 13.45 12.02
C VAL A 398 -1.55 14.47 12.11
N VAL A 399 -0.99 14.70 13.31
CA VAL A 399 0.16 15.61 13.50
C VAL A 399 1.37 15.15 12.68
N LEU A 400 1.67 13.85 12.66
CA LEU A 400 2.78 13.30 11.87
C LEU A 400 2.54 13.45 10.35
N VAL A 401 1.30 13.28 9.88
CA VAL A 401 0.94 13.52 8.48
C VAL A 401 1.12 14.99 8.10
N LEU A 402 0.76 15.93 8.99
CA LEU A 402 1.02 17.36 8.78
C LEU A 402 2.52 17.66 8.73
N ALA A 403 3.32 17.05 9.62
CA ALA A 403 4.78 17.17 9.62
C ALA A 403 5.39 16.64 8.32
N TYR A 404 4.89 15.49 7.84
CA TYR A 404 5.27 14.91 6.56
C TYR A 404 4.93 15.86 5.40
N GLY A 405 3.73 16.42 5.38
CA GLY A 405 3.32 17.43 4.40
C GLY A 405 4.23 18.67 4.42
N LEU A 406 4.63 19.15 5.60
CA LEU A 406 5.55 20.28 5.73
C LEU A 406 6.93 19.96 5.14
N GLY A 407 7.47 18.77 5.40
CA GLY A 407 8.72 18.29 4.81
C GLY A 407 8.64 18.20 3.29
N LEU A 408 7.53 17.67 2.76
CA LEU A 408 7.24 17.61 1.33
C LEU A 408 7.25 19.02 0.71
N ALA A 409 6.51 19.97 1.28
CA ALA A 409 6.45 21.35 0.80
C ALA A 409 7.83 22.02 0.79
N ALA A 410 8.59 21.89 1.89
CA ALA A 410 9.91 22.46 2.02
C ALA A 410 10.87 21.95 0.93
N ALA A 411 10.85 20.64 0.66
CA ALA A 411 11.66 20.04 -0.39
C ALA A 411 11.26 20.52 -1.79
N LEU A 412 9.95 20.51 -2.12
CA LEU A 412 9.47 20.95 -3.44
C LEU A 412 9.81 22.43 -3.72
N VAL A 413 9.63 23.30 -2.71
CA VAL A 413 9.99 24.72 -2.80
C VAL A 413 11.49 24.89 -2.93
N SER A 414 12.29 24.16 -2.15
CA SER A 414 13.76 24.25 -2.19
C SER A 414 14.32 23.82 -3.55
N VAL A 415 13.87 22.68 -4.07
CA VAL A 415 14.26 22.19 -5.42
C VAL A 415 13.83 23.20 -6.49
N GLY A 416 12.60 23.70 -6.40
CA GLY A 416 12.12 24.73 -7.32
C GLY A 416 13.01 25.98 -7.30
N LEU A 417 13.31 26.54 -6.12
CA LEU A 417 14.18 27.71 -5.98
C LEU A 417 15.62 27.44 -6.46
N LEU A 418 16.16 26.25 -6.21
CA LEU A 418 17.50 25.84 -6.69
C LEU A 418 17.55 25.81 -8.22
N VAL A 419 16.56 25.20 -8.89
CA VAL A 419 16.46 25.17 -10.36
C VAL A 419 16.32 26.58 -10.93
N LEU A 420 15.57 27.46 -10.25
CA LEU A 420 15.44 28.86 -10.64
C LEU A 420 16.75 29.64 -10.50
N GLY A 421 17.52 29.37 -9.44
CA GLY A 421 18.80 30.01 -9.15
C GLY A 421 19.92 29.56 -10.09
N SER A 422 20.07 28.25 -10.28
CA SER A 422 21.09 27.66 -11.16
C SER A 422 20.89 28.06 -12.62
N GLY A 423 19.66 28.14 -13.11
CA GLY A 423 19.37 28.64 -14.46
C GLY A 423 19.76 30.11 -14.67
N ARG A 424 19.67 30.95 -13.62
CA ARG A 424 20.13 32.35 -13.67
C ARG A 424 21.65 32.48 -13.57
N ALA A 425 22.33 31.56 -12.90
CA ALA A 425 23.79 31.52 -12.80
C ALA A 425 24.40 31.02 -14.11
N LEU A 426 23.84 29.96 -14.69
CA LEU A 426 24.29 29.38 -15.96
C LEU A 426 24.08 30.33 -17.14
N ALA A 427 22.91 30.99 -17.22
CA ALA A 427 22.63 32.00 -18.25
C ALA A 427 23.55 33.24 -18.15
N ARG A 428 24.14 33.50 -16.97
CA ARG A 428 25.13 34.58 -16.77
C ARG A 428 26.56 34.15 -17.12
N ARG A 429 26.90 32.87 -16.98
CA ARG A 429 28.25 32.35 -17.27
C ARG A 429 28.48 31.95 -18.72
N ILE A 430 27.43 31.65 -19.49
CA ILE A 430 27.56 31.22 -20.89
C ILE A 430 26.59 32.02 -21.77
N PRO A 431 26.95 33.25 -22.20
CA PRO A 431 26.12 34.07 -23.09
C PRO A 431 25.90 33.44 -24.47
N ALA A 432 26.81 32.55 -24.89
CA ALA A 432 26.87 31.95 -26.23
C ALA A 432 25.94 30.74 -26.45
N MET A 433 25.38 30.14 -25.39
CA MET A 433 24.37 29.08 -25.51
C MET A 433 22.96 29.67 -25.59
N ARG A 434 22.69 30.46 -26.63
CA ARG A 434 21.31 30.55 -27.12
C ARG A 434 21.04 29.23 -27.84
N PRO A 435 20.06 28.41 -27.40
CA PRO A 435 19.72 27.21 -28.14
C PRO A 435 19.34 27.63 -29.57
N ARG A 436 19.99 27.04 -30.58
CA ARG A 436 19.66 27.20 -32.02
C ARG A 436 18.28 26.62 -32.38
N LEU A 437 17.54 26.10 -31.40
CA LEU A 437 16.18 25.62 -31.56
C LEU A 437 15.24 26.83 -31.66
N PRO A 438 14.37 26.91 -32.69
CA PRO A 438 13.39 27.98 -32.79
C PRO A 438 12.53 27.97 -31.51
N THR A 439 12.43 29.13 -30.87
CA THR A 439 11.73 29.35 -29.58
C THR A 439 10.29 28.84 -29.56
N GLY A 440 9.67 28.61 -30.72
CA GLY A 440 8.35 28.00 -30.86
C GLY A 440 8.28 26.47 -30.73
N MET A 441 9.39 25.73 -30.81
CA MET A 441 9.39 24.25 -30.72
C MET A 441 9.52 23.71 -29.29
N MET A 442 10.17 24.46 -28.39
CA MET A 442 10.32 24.06 -26.98
C MET A 442 8.99 23.82 -26.25
N PRO A 443 7.96 24.70 -26.36
CA PRO A 443 6.69 24.50 -25.65
C PRO A 443 5.88 23.30 -26.15
N ILE A 444 6.03 22.95 -27.43
CA ILE A 444 5.35 21.80 -28.05
C ILE A 444 5.99 20.51 -27.51
N GLY A 445 7.32 20.44 -27.49
CA GLY A 445 8.06 19.30 -26.95
C GLY A 445 7.70 19.03 -25.49
N THR A 446 7.78 20.04 -24.62
CA THR A 446 7.45 19.87 -23.19
C THR A 446 5.99 19.48 -22.96
N SER A 447 5.05 20.04 -23.73
CA SER A 447 3.62 19.72 -23.57
C SER A 447 3.28 18.32 -24.08
N ALA A 448 3.91 17.88 -25.18
CA ALA A 448 3.76 16.52 -25.68
C ALA A 448 4.31 15.49 -24.68
N THR A 449 5.46 15.76 -24.05
CA THR A 449 6.00 14.90 -22.98
C THR A 449 5.02 14.77 -21.81
N VAL A 450 4.38 15.86 -21.38
CA VAL A 450 3.38 15.82 -20.29
C VAL A 450 2.16 14.96 -20.66
N VAL A 451 1.69 15.04 -21.92
CA VAL A 451 0.58 14.19 -22.40
C VAL A 451 0.96 12.71 -22.38
N VAL A 452 2.13 12.37 -22.91
CA VAL A 452 2.61 10.97 -22.94
C VAL A 452 2.78 10.42 -21.53
N LEU A 453 3.33 11.22 -20.61
CA LEU A 453 3.49 10.82 -19.22
C LEU A 453 2.15 10.60 -18.52
N GLY A 454 1.18 11.49 -18.76
CA GLY A 454 -0.19 11.37 -18.25
C GLY A 454 -0.88 10.09 -18.74
N LEU A 455 -0.74 9.77 -20.04
CA LEU A 455 -1.29 8.54 -20.62
C LEU A 455 -0.68 7.29 -19.99
N GLY A 456 0.65 7.27 -19.82
CA GLY A 456 1.37 6.17 -19.20
C GLY A 456 0.98 5.95 -17.73
N LEU A 457 0.74 7.02 -16.98
CA LEU A 457 0.22 6.95 -15.61
C LEU A 457 -1.17 6.33 -15.56
N THR A 458 -2.08 6.74 -16.45
CA THR A 458 -3.43 6.17 -16.54
C THR A 458 -3.38 4.69 -16.88
N LEU A 459 -2.58 4.30 -17.88
CA LEU A 459 -2.44 2.91 -18.30
C LEU A 459 -1.84 2.04 -17.19
N ARG A 460 -0.75 2.49 -16.54
CA ARG A 460 -0.14 1.76 -15.42
C ARG A 460 -1.11 1.57 -14.24
N SER A 461 -1.99 2.54 -14.00
CA SER A 461 -2.96 2.47 -12.89
C SER A 461 -4.14 1.54 -13.20
N LEU A 462 -4.34 1.17 -14.46
CA LEU A 462 -5.45 0.30 -14.91
C LEU A 462 -4.99 -1.13 -15.26
N VAL A 463 -3.68 -1.35 -15.38
CA VAL A 463 -3.11 -2.70 -15.56
C VAL A 463 -2.92 -3.32 -14.18
N PRO A 464 -3.58 -4.47 -13.89
CA PRO A 464 -3.53 -5.14 -12.59
C PRO A 464 -2.16 -5.71 -12.24
#